data_AF-A0AAN4IGH8-F1
#
_entry.id   AF-A0AAN4IGH8-F1
#
_cell.length_a   1.000
_cell.length_b   1.000
_cell.length_c   1.000
_cell.angle_alpha   90.00
_cell.angle_beta   90.00
_cell.angle_gamma   90.00
#
_symmetry.space_group_name_H-M   'P 1'
#
loop_
_entity.id
_entity.type
_entity.pdbx_description
1 polymer ?
#
loop_
_entity_poly.entity_id
_entity_poly.type
_entity_poly.pdbx_seq_one_letter_code
_entity_poly.pdbx_strand_id
1 'polypeptide(L)'
;MLRIGQVEPSATADGKYTDGSVAGGIAATRLRAAAFNAMQEELANIVESAGMILSPDDMTQVLTALKKQLLSRANPFADIKADGPAAVAAALS
;
A
#
# COMPACT_ATOMS: atom_id res chain seq x y z
N MET A 1 -2.09 6.21 -6.47
CA MET A 1 -0.85 6.78 -5.92
C MET A 1 -0.24 7.88 -6.80
N LEU A 2 0.08 9.01 -6.16
CA LEU A 2 0.84 10.14 -6.73
C LEU A 2 2.27 9.71 -7.11
N ARG A 3 2.76 10.15 -8.27
CA ARG A 3 4.16 9.98 -8.69
C ARG A 3 4.98 11.23 -8.36
N ILE A 4 6.25 11.03 -7.98
CA ILE A 4 7.13 12.14 -7.58
C ILE A 4 7.34 13.17 -8.70
N GLY A 5 7.33 12.74 -9.98
CA GLY A 5 7.43 13.67 -11.12
C GLY A 5 6.26 14.65 -11.27
N GLN A 6 5.14 14.45 -10.56
CA GLN A 6 4.04 15.40 -10.52
C GLN A 6 4.29 16.56 -9.55
N VAL A 7 5.28 16.43 -8.64
CA VAL A 7 5.56 17.41 -7.57
C VAL A 7 7.05 17.76 -7.41
N GLU A 8 7.94 17.10 -8.17
CA GLU A 8 9.38 17.37 -8.23
C GLU A 8 9.91 17.29 -9.68
N PRO A 9 10.35 18.42 -10.26
CA PRO A 9 10.86 18.46 -11.63
C PRO A 9 12.14 17.64 -11.87
N SER A 10 12.98 17.40 -10.85
CA SER A 10 14.18 16.56 -10.99
C SER A 10 13.91 15.05 -10.94
N ALA A 11 12.65 14.63 -11.04
CA ALA A 11 12.29 13.23 -11.24
C ALA A 11 12.74 12.75 -12.64
N THR A 12 12.79 11.42 -12.80
CA THR A 12 13.01 10.81 -14.13
C THR A 12 11.85 11.12 -15.08
N ALA A 13 12.07 10.92 -16.38
CA ALA A 13 11.05 11.15 -17.40
C ALA A 13 9.77 10.30 -17.22
N ASP A 14 9.88 9.12 -16.59
CA ASP A 14 8.74 8.27 -16.22
C ASP A 14 8.13 8.60 -14.83
N GLY A 15 8.61 9.69 -14.20
CA GLY A 15 8.06 10.27 -12.98
C GLY A 15 8.51 9.60 -11.68
N LYS A 16 9.69 8.97 -11.66
CA LYS A 16 10.27 8.27 -10.50
C LYS A 16 11.43 9.05 -9.87
N TYR A 17 11.86 8.60 -8.69
CA TYR A 17 13.04 9.14 -8.01
C TYR A 17 14.33 8.80 -8.77
N THR A 18 15.30 9.70 -8.70
CA THR A 18 16.68 9.48 -9.13
C THR A 18 17.65 10.00 -8.06
N ASP A 19 18.76 9.29 -7.86
CA ASP A 19 19.87 9.76 -7.03
C ASP A 19 20.64 10.92 -7.70
N GLY A 20 20.35 11.22 -8.96
CA GLY A 20 21.11 12.14 -9.78
C GLY A 20 22.47 11.59 -10.18
N SER A 21 23.28 12.42 -10.82
CA SER A 21 24.66 12.13 -11.22
C SER A 21 25.42 13.43 -11.39
N VAL A 22 26.40 13.69 -10.52
CA VAL A 22 27.23 14.89 -10.62
C VAL A 22 28.04 14.89 -11.92
N ALA A 23 28.63 13.76 -12.29
CA ALA A 23 29.38 13.62 -13.53
C ALA A 23 28.51 13.78 -14.79
N GLY A 24 27.24 13.39 -14.70
CA GLY A 24 26.26 13.52 -15.79
C GLY A 24 25.46 14.82 -15.79
N GLY A 25 25.67 15.71 -14.81
CA GLY A 25 24.88 16.93 -14.65
C GLY A 25 23.39 16.70 -14.32
N ILE A 26 23.05 15.54 -13.74
CA ILE A 26 21.68 15.16 -13.39
C ILE A 26 21.45 15.49 -11.92
N ALA A 27 20.47 16.35 -11.62
CA ALA A 27 20.10 16.66 -10.25
C ALA A 27 19.38 15.47 -9.59
N ALA A 28 19.65 15.24 -8.30
CA ALA A 28 18.91 14.27 -7.50
C ALA A 28 17.45 14.72 -7.28
N THR A 29 16.55 13.76 -7.12
CA THR A 29 15.16 14.04 -6.76
C THR A 29 15.06 14.49 -5.31
N ARG A 30 14.48 15.67 -5.08
CA ARG A 30 14.23 16.14 -3.71
C ARG A 30 13.09 15.36 -3.07
N LEU A 31 13.24 15.09 -1.78
CA LEU A 31 12.20 14.45 -0.98
C LEU A 31 11.08 15.47 -0.70
N ARG A 32 9.91 15.25 -1.32
CA ARG A 32 8.75 16.15 -1.22
C ARG A 32 7.74 15.60 -0.22
N ALA A 33 7.33 16.43 0.75
CA ALA A 33 6.27 16.07 1.69
C ALA A 33 5.01 15.54 1.00
N ALA A 34 4.61 16.13 -0.14
CA ALA A 34 3.48 15.66 -0.93
C ALA A 34 3.59 14.18 -1.35
N ALA A 35 4.79 13.71 -1.69
CA ALA A 35 5.00 12.31 -2.07
C ALA A 35 5.02 11.37 -0.86
N PHE A 36 5.60 11.78 0.27
CA PHE A 36 5.57 10.99 1.51
C PHE A 36 4.17 10.90 2.10
N ASN A 37 3.43 12.01 2.13
CA ASN A 37 2.04 12.03 2.58
C ASN A 37 1.19 11.15 1.66
N ALA A 38 1.37 11.21 0.34
CA ALA A 38 0.63 10.31 -0.56
C ALA A 38 0.93 8.83 -0.28
N MET A 39 2.19 8.45 0.00
CA MET A 39 2.51 7.08 0.42
C MET A 39 1.86 6.72 1.75
N GLN A 40 1.89 7.62 2.72
CA GLN A 40 1.27 7.43 4.03
C GLN A 40 -0.25 7.23 3.89
N GLU A 41 -0.93 8.07 3.12
CA GLU A 41 -2.38 7.99 2.91
C GLU A 41 -2.77 6.71 2.16
N GLU A 42 -1.99 6.24 1.19
CA GLU A 42 -2.28 4.95 0.53
C GLU A 42 -2.20 3.78 1.53
N LEU A 43 -1.23 3.80 2.46
CA LEU A 43 -1.14 2.80 3.53
C LEU A 43 -2.25 2.96 4.58
N ALA A 44 -2.60 4.20 4.94
CA ALA A 44 -3.68 4.51 5.87
C ALA A 44 -5.03 4.00 5.35
N ASN A 45 -5.31 4.22 4.07
CA ASN A 45 -6.53 3.74 3.41
C ASN A 45 -6.66 2.20 3.46
N ILE A 46 -5.57 1.44 3.38
CA ILE A 46 -5.60 -0.02 3.56
C ILE A 46 -6.06 -0.38 4.99
N VAL A 47 -5.56 0.34 5.99
CA VAL A 47 -5.90 0.11 7.41
C VAL A 47 -7.36 0.48 7.68
N GLU A 48 -7.79 1.65 7.26
CA GLU A 48 -9.15 2.16 7.49
C GLU A 48 -10.20 1.34 6.73
N SER A 49 -9.91 0.90 5.51
CA SER A 49 -10.80 0.00 4.75
C SER A 49 -10.94 -1.39 5.38
N ALA A 50 -10.01 -1.81 6.25
CA ALA A 50 -10.16 -2.99 7.09
C ALA A 50 -11.03 -2.72 8.34
N GLY A 51 -11.60 -1.52 8.49
CA GLY A 51 -12.40 -1.10 9.64
C GLY A 51 -11.56 -0.91 10.91
N MET A 52 -10.27 -0.59 10.76
CA MET A 52 -9.36 -0.26 11.86
C MET A 52 -9.24 1.26 12.01
N ILE A 53 -8.90 1.73 13.22
CA ILE A 53 -8.59 3.14 13.49
C ILE A 53 -7.08 3.30 13.53
N LEU A 54 -6.55 4.34 12.88
CA LEU A 54 -5.12 4.62 12.86
C LEU A 54 -4.59 4.93 14.26
N SER A 55 -3.46 4.32 14.62
CA SER A 55 -2.75 4.53 15.88
C SER A 55 -1.30 4.94 15.61
N PRO A 56 -0.80 6.07 16.14
CA PRO A 56 0.60 6.47 15.99
C PRO A 56 1.57 5.53 16.73
N ASP A 57 1.08 4.74 17.68
CA ASP A 57 1.90 3.83 18.49
C ASP A 57 1.97 2.40 17.93
N ASP A 58 1.28 2.12 16.81
CA ASP A 58 1.25 0.80 16.17
C ASP A 58 1.90 0.82 14.78
N MET A 59 3.04 0.16 14.64
CA MET A 59 3.78 0.01 13.38
C MET A 59 3.39 -1.27 12.61
N THR A 60 2.38 -2.01 13.08
CA THR A 60 1.93 -3.29 12.50
C THR A 60 0.57 -3.17 11.80
N GLN A 61 -0.04 -1.98 11.80
CA GLN A 61 -1.41 -1.77 11.33
C GLN A 61 -1.67 -2.27 9.91
N VAL A 62 -0.76 -1.99 8.97
CA VAL A 62 -0.88 -2.46 7.58
C VAL A 62 -0.86 -3.99 7.53
N LEU A 63 0.03 -4.64 8.28
CA LEU A 63 0.08 -6.10 8.34
C LEU A 63 -1.21 -6.69 8.92
N THR A 64 -1.73 -6.09 9.99
CA THR A 64 -2.99 -6.52 10.63
C THR A 64 -4.18 -6.32 9.69
N ALA A 65 -4.25 -5.18 9.00
CA ALA A 65 -5.27 -4.89 8.00
C ALA A 65 -5.24 -5.90 6.86
N LEU A 66 -4.06 -6.19 6.30
CA LEU A 66 -3.90 -7.20 5.26
C LEU A 66 -4.32 -8.60 5.75
N LYS A 67 -3.96 -8.99 6.98
CA LYS A 67 -4.42 -10.28 7.55
C LYS A 67 -5.93 -10.35 7.75
N LYS A 68 -6.58 -9.21 8.00
CA LYS A 68 -8.03 -9.12 8.18
C LYS A 68 -8.77 -9.12 6.84
N GLN A 69 -8.24 -8.43 5.83
CA GLN A 69 -8.82 -8.31 4.50
C GLN A 69 -8.58 -9.56 3.64
N LEU A 70 -7.43 -10.21 3.81
CA LEU A 70 -7.08 -11.43 3.10
C LEU A 70 -7.52 -12.64 3.92
N LEU A 71 -8.05 -13.65 3.26
CA LEU A 71 -8.38 -14.93 3.90
C LEU A 71 -7.10 -15.58 4.44
N SER A 72 -6.93 -15.59 5.77
CA SER A 72 -5.76 -16.19 6.45
C SER A 72 -5.86 -17.73 6.53
N ARG A 73 -6.22 -18.36 5.43
CA ARG A 73 -6.36 -19.82 5.30
C ARG A 73 -5.22 -20.37 4.45
N ALA A 74 -4.74 -21.58 4.76
CA ALA A 74 -3.61 -22.17 4.02
C ALA A 74 -3.99 -22.45 2.57
N ASN A 75 -5.23 -22.90 2.34
CA ASN A 75 -5.80 -23.07 1.00
C ASN A 75 -7.22 -22.45 0.98
N PRO A 76 -7.35 -21.11 0.90
CA PRO A 76 -8.60 -20.42 1.21
C PRO A 76 -9.84 -20.97 0.54
N PHE A 77 -9.78 -21.27 -0.75
CA PHE A 77 -10.92 -21.84 -1.48
C PHE A 77 -11.21 -23.31 -1.11
N ALA A 78 -10.18 -24.12 -0.86
CA ALA A 78 -10.34 -25.51 -0.46
C ALA A 78 -10.90 -25.60 0.97
N ASP A 79 -10.40 -24.75 1.87
CA ASP A 79 -10.80 -24.69 3.26
C ASP A 79 -12.25 -24.14 3.38
N ILE A 80 -12.63 -23.11 2.60
CA ILE A 80 -14.02 -22.62 2.53
C ILE A 80 -14.96 -23.71 2.00
N LYS A 81 -14.52 -24.48 0.99
CA LYS A 81 -15.30 -25.60 0.46
C LYS A 81 -15.53 -26.68 1.54
N ALA A 82 -14.53 -26.95 2.37
CA ALA A 82 -14.61 -27.94 3.45
C ALA A 82 -15.58 -27.52 4.57
N ASP A 83 -15.69 -26.22 4.86
CA ASP A 83 -16.63 -25.68 5.85
C ASP A 83 -18.10 -25.76 5.44
N GLY A 84 -18.37 -26.08 4.17
CA GLY A 84 -19.69 -26.43 3.67
C GLY A 84 -20.49 -25.29 3.04
N PRO A 85 -21.77 -25.55 2.67
CA PRO A 85 -22.53 -24.69 1.76
C PRO A 85 -22.76 -23.27 2.26
N ALA A 86 -22.91 -23.07 3.58
CA ALA A 86 -23.12 -21.75 4.17
C ALA A 86 -21.89 -20.86 4.04
N ALA A 87 -20.69 -21.42 4.29
CA ALA A 87 -19.43 -20.69 4.13
C ALA A 87 -19.17 -20.33 2.66
N VAL A 88 -19.49 -21.25 1.74
CA VAL A 88 -19.39 -21.00 0.29
C VAL A 88 -20.34 -19.87 -0.13
N ALA A 89 -21.59 -19.86 0.35
CA ALA A 89 -22.55 -18.83 0.02
C ALA A 89 -22.09 -17.44 0.50
N ALA A 90 -21.54 -17.34 1.71
CA ALA A 90 -20.99 -16.09 2.24
C ALA A 90 -19.72 -15.63 1.51
N ALA A 91 -18.93 -16.55 0.94
CA ALA A 91 -17.72 -16.21 0.18
C ALA A 91 -18.02 -15.70 -1.25
N LEU A 92 -19.25 -15.92 -1.75
CA LEU A 92 -19.67 -15.53 -3.10
C LEU A 92 -20.55 -14.27 -3.13
N SER A 93 -20.96 -13.76 -1.96
CA SER A 93 -21.74 -12.52 -1.81
C SER A 93 -20.84 -11.29 -1.78
#